data_AF-A0A914L445-F1
#
_entry.id   AF-A0A914L445-F1
#
_cell.length_a   1.000
_cell.length_b   1.000
_cell.length_c   1.000
_cell.angle_alpha   90.00
_cell.angle_beta   90.00
_cell.angle_gamma   90.00
#
_symmetry.space_group_name_H-M   'P 1'
#
loop_
_entity.id
_entity.type
_entity.pdbx_description
1 polymer ?
#
loop_
_entity_poly.entity_id
_entity_poly.type
_entity_poly.pdbx_seq_one_letter_code
_entity_poly.pdbx_strand_id
1 'polypeptide(L)'
;MVGRSSGRNIVMLETNEIATCLEYEIVIHELMHTIGLWHEQMRYDRDEYIKVHWENIGPAYLTQFEKVPETDSTTYGVRYDYQSVMHYAKDAFASATGKITMETLDSQYQAFKKNLFLSKYFCQFKGHNWKSKRCRT
;
A
#
# COMPACT_ATOMS: atom_id res chain seq x y z
N MET A 1 10.40 -8.22 2.18
CA MET A 1 10.01 -8.98 3.39
C MET A 1 9.26 -8.03 4.29
N VAL A 2 8.17 -8.50 4.90
CA VAL A 2 7.39 -7.72 5.86
C VAL A 2 7.36 -8.45 7.20
N GLY A 3 7.18 -7.73 8.29
CA GLY A 3 7.11 -8.31 9.63
C GLY A 3 8.47 -8.57 10.25
N ARG A 4 8.46 -9.37 11.32
CA ARG A 4 9.66 -9.71 12.08
C ARG A 4 10.53 -10.69 11.31
N SER A 5 11.67 -10.24 10.80
CA SER A 5 12.76 -11.15 10.39
C SER A 5 13.64 -11.48 11.61
N SER A 6 14.33 -12.63 11.59
CA SER A 6 15.29 -12.98 12.63
C SER A 6 16.47 -11.99 12.63
N GLY A 7 16.95 -11.63 13.83
CA GLY A 7 18.03 -10.65 13.98
C GLY A 7 17.59 -9.18 13.81
N ARG A 8 18.48 -8.35 13.27
CA ARG A 8 18.28 -6.90 13.13
C ARG A 8 17.49 -6.59 11.86
N ASN A 9 16.33 -5.94 12.02
CA ASN A 9 15.54 -5.37 10.93
C ASN A 9 15.88 -3.88 10.81
N ILE A 10 16.17 -3.40 9.61
CA ILE A 10 16.55 -2.00 9.35
C ILE A 10 15.43 -1.35 8.54
N VAL A 11 14.97 -0.19 8.99
CA VAL A 11 14.07 0.69 8.25
C VAL A 11 14.90 1.85 7.70
N MET A 12 14.87 2.06 6.39
CA MET A 12 15.63 3.12 5.72
C MET A 12 14.73 4.32 5.48
N LEU A 13 15.01 5.43 6.17
CA LEU A 13 14.32 6.71 6.01
C LEU A 13 15.37 7.76 5.64
N GLU A 14 15.83 7.69 4.39
CA GLU A 14 16.89 8.57 3.91
C GLU A 14 16.39 10.01 3.77
N THR A 15 17.30 10.96 3.95
CA THR A 15 17.04 12.37 3.71
C THR A 15 18.28 12.99 3.09
N ASN A 16 18.08 13.85 2.11
CA ASN A 16 19.14 14.63 1.47
C ASN A 16 18.63 16.05 1.19
N GLU A 17 19.43 16.87 0.50
CA GLU A 17 19.08 18.28 0.22
C GLU A 17 17.93 18.45 -0.79
N ILE A 18 17.54 17.39 -1.51
CA ILE A 18 16.54 17.41 -2.59
C ILE A 18 15.23 16.72 -2.16
N ALA A 19 15.32 15.69 -1.31
CA ALA A 19 14.18 14.86 -0.91
C ALA A 19 14.35 14.31 0.51
N THR A 20 13.22 14.03 1.16
CA THR A 20 13.19 13.41 2.49
C THR A 20 12.19 12.27 2.54
N CYS A 21 12.54 11.20 3.24
CA CYS A 21 11.62 10.11 3.61
C CYS A 21 11.03 10.31 5.01
N LEU A 22 11.31 11.44 5.69
CA LEU A 22 10.79 11.75 7.03
C LEU A 22 9.42 12.43 6.99
N GLU A 23 8.63 12.16 5.94
CA GLU A 23 7.24 12.57 5.84
C GLU A 23 6.36 11.60 6.62
N TYR A 24 5.30 12.12 7.25
CA TYR A 24 4.44 11.35 8.16
C TYR A 24 3.94 10.05 7.50
N GLU A 25 3.47 10.14 6.26
CA GLU A 25 2.96 9.04 5.47
C GLU A 25 4.02 8.00 5.11
N ILE A 26 5.25 8.42 4.80
CA ILE A 26 6.36 7.52 4.44
C ILE A 26 6.82 6.76 5.69
N VAL A 27 7.01 7.47 6.80
CA VAL A 27 7.37 6.86 8.09
C VAL A 27 6.32 5.82 8.48
N ILE A 28 5.04 6.15 8.37
CA ILE A 28 3.95 5.23 8.66
C ILE A 28 3.97 4.02 7.70
N HIS A 29 4.16 4.23 6.39
CA HIS A 29 4.27 3.16 5.40
C HIS A 29 5.35 2.14 5.76
N GLU A 30 6.57 2.60 6.06
CA GLU A 30 7.68 1.69 6.38
C GLU A 30 7.48 0.96 7.72
N LEU A 31 6.85 1.64 8.69
CA LEU A 31 6.45 0.98 9.94
C LEU A 31 5.38 -0.10 9.69
N MET A 32 4.48 0.08 8.73
CA MET A 32 3.50 -0.96 8.37
C MET A 32 4.14 -2.19 7.75
N HIS A 33 5.14 -2.00 6.90
CA HIS A 33 5.95 -3.12 6.44
C HIS A 33 6.63 -3.84 7.61
N THR A 34 7.12 -3.10 8.60
CA THR A 34 7.72 -3.69 9.82
C THR A 34 6.70 -4.48 10.65
N ILE A 35 5.44 -4.05 10.69
CA ILE A 35 4.35 -4.75 11.38
C ILE A 35 3.93 -6.04 10.64
N GLY A 36 4.13 -6.11 9.32
CA GLY A 36 3.79 -7.29 8.52
C GLY A 36 2.79 -7.04 7.40
N LEU A 37 2.52 -5.79 7.04
CA LEU A 37 1.61 -5.47 5.94
C LEU A 37 2.37 -5.41 4.61
N TRP A 38 1.89 -6.18 3.64
CA TRP A 38 2.25 -6.03 2.24
C TRP A 38 1.55 -4.80 1.66
N HIS A 39 1.94 -4.41 0.45
CA HIS A 39 1.22 -3.37 -0.27
C HIS A 39 -0.21 -3.79 -0.61
N GLU A 40 -1.13 -2.84 -0.58
CA GLU A 40 -2.55 -3.10 -0.81
C GLU A 40 -2.80 -3.64 -2.24
N GLN A 41 -2.05 -3.17 -3.24
CA GLN A 41 -2.15 -3.68 -4.62
C GLN A 41 -1.58 -5.08 -4.83
N MET A 42 -0.88 -5.64 -3.84
CA MET A 42 -0.37 -7.00 -3.88
C MET A 42 -1.33 -8.02 -3.23
N ARG A 43 -2.49 -7.61 -2.71
CA ARG A 43 -3.48 -8.55 -2.18
C ARG A 43 -3.87 -9.60 -3.24
N TYR A 44 -4.13 -10.83 -2.78
CA TYR A 44 -4.55 -11.92 -3.67
C TYR A 44 -5.89 -11.64 -4.40
N ASP A 45 -6.78 -10.87 -3.76
CA ASP A 45 -8.10 -10.47 -4.26
C ASP A 45 -8.10 -9.12 -5.00
N ARG A 46 -6.94 -8.49 -5.22
CA ARG A 46 -6.85 -7.12 -5.77
C ARG A 46 -7.52 -6.95 -7.14
N ASP A 47 -7.59 -8.00 -7.96
CA ASP A 47 -8.17 -7.93 -9.31
C ASP A 47 -9.70 -7.68 -9.30
N GLU A 48 -10.36 -7.83 -8.15
CA GLU A 48 -11.76 -7.43 -7.95
C GLU A 48 -11.93 -5.90 -7.80
N TYR A 49 -10.83 -5.19 -7.52
CA TYR A 49 -10.84 -3.77 -7.12
C TYR A 49 -10.06 -2.87 -8.06
N ILE A 50 -8.98 -3.39 -8.65
CA ILE A 50 -8.08 -2.64 -9.52
C ILE A 50 -7.72 -3.43 -10.77
N LYS A 51 -7.38 -2.71 -11.83
CA LYS A 51 -6.77 -3.25 -13.04
C LYS A 51 -5.32 -2.80 -13.12
N VAL A 52 -4.40 -3.75 -13.31
CA VAL A 52 -2.98 -3.48 -13.56
C VAL A 52 -2.72 -3.45 -15.07
N HIS A 53 -2.14 -2.36 -15.55
CA HIS A 53 -1.75 -2.14 -16.95
C HIS A 53 -0.27 -2.53 -17.11
N TRP A 54 -0.02 -3.84 -17.24
CA TRP A 54 1.32 -4.43 -17.28
C TRP A 54 2.23 -3.85 -18.37
N GLU A 55 1.65 -3.51 -19.51
CA GLU A 55 2.31 -2.86 -20.65
C GLU A 55 2.83 -1.44 -20.34
N ASN A 56 2.32 -0.81 -19.29
CA ASN A 56 2.72 0.52 -18.85
C ASN A 56 3.75 0.48 -17.72
N ILE A 57 4.06 -0.70 -17.17
CA ILE A 57 5.05 -0.86 -16.09
C ILE A 57 6.45 -1.00 -16.69
N GLY A 58 7.44 -0.33 -16.10
CA GLY A 58 8.84 -0.53 -16.48
C GLY A 58 9.27 -2.00 -16.25
N PRO A 59 9.98 -2.66 -17.19
CA PRO A 59 10.28 -4.10 -17.09
C PRO A 59 10.96 -4.54 -15.80
N ALA A 60 11.79 -3.68 -15.19
CA ALA A 60 12.47 -3.93 -13.92
C ALA A 60 11.54 -3.97 -12.69
N TYR A 61 10.30 -3.50 -12.83
CA TYR A 61 9.36 -3.29 -11.73
C TYR A 61 8.13 -4.21 -11.79
N LEU A 62 8.06 -5.16 -12.72
CA LEU A 62 6.91 -6.07 -12.86
C LEU A 62 6.62 -6.82 -11.56
N THR A 63 7.66 -7.26 -10.85
CA THR A 63 7.53 -7.97 -9.57
C THR A 63 6.90 -7.13 -8.46
N GLN A 64 6.92 -5.79 -8.56
CA GLN A 64 6.29 -4.89 -7.59
C GLN A 64 4.75 -4.91 -7.66
N PHE A 65 4.19 -5.51 -8.71
CA PHE A 65 2.75 -5.65 -8.93
C PHE A 65 2.29 -7.12 -8.87
N GLU A 66 3.19 -8.05 -8.56
CA GLU A 66 2.81 -9.44 -8.32
C GLU A 66 1.95 -9.56 -7.07
N LYS A 67 1.00 -10.50 -7.08
CA LYS A 67 0.15 -10.76 -5.93
C LYS A 67 0.89 -11.64 -4.94
N VAL A 68 0.75 -11.34 -3.66
CA VAL A 68 1.15 -12.26 -2.58
C VAL A 68 0.09 -13.36 -2.50
N PRO A 69 0.48 -14.65 -2.49
CA PRO A 69 -0.46 -15.75 -2.34
C PRO A 69 -1.29 -15.67 -1.05
N GLU A 70 -2.49 -16.26 -1.06
CA GLU A 70 -3.35 -16.37 0.12
C GLU A 70 -2.71 -17.23 1.24
N THR A 71 -1.75 -18.10 0.90
CA THR A 71 -0.98 -18.86 1.90
C THR A 71 -0.06 -17.98 2.74
N ASP A 72 0.35 -16.84 2.19
CA ASP A 72 1.38 -15.96 2.75
C ASP A 72 0.80 -14.59 3.16
N SER A 73 -0.50 -14.37 2.94
CA SER A 73 -1.19 -13.12 3.22
C SER A 73 -2.66 -13.34 3.60
N THR A 74 -3.25 -12.36 4.29
CA THR A 74 -4.67 -12.38 4.63
C THR A 74 -5.23 -10.96 4.55
N THR A 75 -6.52 -10.85 4.24
CA THR A 75 -7.24 -9.58 4.25
C THR A 75 -7.74 -9.20 5.64
N TYR A 76 -7.63 -10.09 6.62
CA TYR A 76 -8.18 -9.91 7.98
C TYR A 76 -9.69 -9.57 7.99
N GLY A 77 -10.43 -9.91 6.93
CA GLY A 77 -11.83 -9.53 6.74
C GLY A 77 -12.05 -8.05 6.42
N VAL A 78 -10.99 -7.30 6.08
CA VAL A 78 -11.03 -5.88 5.75
C VAL A 78 -11.16 -5.72 4.22
N ARG A 79 -12.15 -4.93 3.80
CA ARG A 79 -12.35 -4.55 2.39
C ARG A 79 -11.12 -3.82 1.84
N TYR A 80 -10.93 -3.94 0.54
CA TYR A 80 -9.87 -3.23 -0.18
C TYR A 80 -9.91 -1.73 0.10
N ASP A 81 -8.75 -1.16 0.41
CA ASP A 81 -8.63 0.24 0.79
C ASP A 81 -7.79 1.02 -0.25
N TYR A 82 -8.49 1.59 -1.24
CA TYR A 82 -7.90 2.43 -2.29
C TYR A 82 -7.09 3.62 -1.77
N GLN A 83 -7.32 4.02 -0.52
CA GLN A 83 -6.66 5.17 0.13
C GLN A 83 -5.67 4.75 1.22
N SER A 84 -5.42 3.44 1.35
CA SER A 84 -4.46 2.90 2.29
C SER A 84 -3.09 3.53 2.07
N VAL A 85 -2.41 3.86 3.17
CA VAL A 85 -0.99 4.24 3.14
C VAL A 85 -0.14 3.18 2.43
N MET A 86 -0.58 1.92 2.40
CA MET A 86 0.09 0.79 1.72
C MET A 86 -0.27 0.63 0.24
N HIS A 87 -1.15 1.45 -0.32
CA HIS A 87 -1.52 1.37 -1.73
C HIS A 87 -0.59 2.25 -2.57
N TYR A 88 -0.08 1.75 -3.70
CA TYR A 88 0.70 2.56 -4.62
C TYR A 88 -0.11 3.67 -5.32
N ALA A 89 0.60 4.68 -5.83
CA ALA A 89 0.00 5.67 -6.72
C ALA A 89 -0.35 5.03 -8.07
N LYS A 90 -1.30 5.63 -8.81
CA LYS A 90 -1.81 5.10 -10.09
C LYS A 90 -0.76 4.99 -11.20
N ASP A 91 0.31 5.78 -11.10
CA ASP A 91 1.41 5.92 -12.06
C ASP A 91 2.74 5.39 -11.50
N ALA A 92 2.71 4.69 -10.36
CA ALA A 92 3.90 4.10 -9.76
C ALA A 92 4.61 3.19 -10.77
N PHE A 93 5.92 3.39 -10.93
CA PHE A 93 6.79 2.64 -11.85
C PHE A 93 6.35 2.64 -13.32
N ALA A 94 5.63 3.68 -13.75
CA ALA A 94 5.27 3.86 -15.15
C ALA A 94 6.52 3.94 -16.04
N SER A 95 6.47 3.26 -17.18
CA SER A 95 7.55 3.24 -18.17
C SER A 95 7.71 4.58 -18.91
N ALA A 96 6.68 5.44 -18.85
CA ALA A 96 6.72 6.78 -19.41
C ALA A 96 5.82 7.74 -18.62
N THR A 97 6.21 9.02 -18.59
CA THR A 97 5.44 10.10 -17.95
C THR A 97 4.00 10.16 -18.49
N GLY A 98 3.03 10.25 -17.60
CA GLY A 98 1.61 10.38 -17.94
C GLY A 98 0.88 9.05 -18.16
N LYS A 99 1.60 7.92 -18.17
CA LYS A 99 0.95 6.60 -18.17
C LYS A 99 0.52 6.20 -16.76
N ILE A 100 -0.63 5.54 -16.67
CA ILE A 100 -1.07 4.86 -15.45
C ILE A 100 -0.68 3.38 -15.53
N THR A 101 -0.19 2.85 -14.41
CA THR A 101 0.13 1.43 -14.23
C THR A 101 -0.98 0.68 -13.50
N MET A 102 -1.83 1.41 -12.78
CA MET A 102 -2.91 0.85 -11.99
C MET A 102 -4.14 1.75 -12.01
N GLU A 103 -5.30 1.16 -12.26
CA GLU A 103 -6.59 1.82 -12.36
C GLU A 103 -7.59 1.22 -11.36
N THR A 104 -8.32 2.05 -10.61
CA THR A 104 -9.38 1.56 -9.74
C THR A 104 -10.63 1.25 -10.57
N LEU A 105 -11.25 0.11 -10.32
CA LEU A 105 -12.50 -0.27 -10.99
C LEU A 105 -13.69 0.56 -10.50
N ASP A 106 -13.63 1.07 -9.27
CA ASP A 106 -14.57 2.05 -8.77
C ASP A 106 -14.20 3.45 -9.29
N SER A 107 -15.11 4.03 -10.07
CA SER A 107 -14.99 5.34 -10.69
C SER A 107 -14.89 6.49 -9.69
N GLN A 108 -15.42 6.32 -8.47
CA GLN A 108 -15.32 7.33 -7.40
C GLN A 108 -13.86 7.57 -6.97
N TYR A 109 -13.00 6.56 -7.14
CA TYR A 109 -11.60 6.61 -6.73
C TYR A 109 -10.62 6.94 -7.87
N GLN A 110 -11.09 7.02 -9.12
CA GLN A 110 -10.23 7.29 -10.28
C GLN A 110 -9.73 8.75 -10.36
N ALA A 111 -10.56 9.70 -9.92
CA ALA A 111 -10.21 11.13 -9.88
C ALA A 111 -9.52 11.55 -8.58
N PHE A 112 -9.35 10.62 -7.63
CA PHE A 112 -8.88 10.95 -6.29
C PHE A 112 -7.39 11.31 -6.32
N LYS A 113 -7.05 12.51 -5.85
CA LYS A 113 -5.66 12.84 -5.51
C LYS A 113 -5.35 12.11 -4.21
N LYS A 114 -4.32 11.25 -4.23
CA LYS A 114 -3.93 10.39 -3.11
C LYS A 114 -3.76 11.23 -1.83
N ASN A 115 -4.78 11.25 -0.99
CA ASN A 115 -4.66 11.67 0.40
C ASN A 115 -4.38 10.38 1.16
N LEU A 116 -3.12 10.16 1.56
CA LEU A 116 -2.74 8.94 2.26
C LEU A 116 -3.41 8.93 3.63
N PHE A 117 -4.27 7.94 3.87
CA PHE A 117 -4.88 7.70 5.17
C PHE A 117 -4.25 6.47 5.81
N LEU A 118 -4.29 6.42 7.15
CA LEU A 118 -3.93 5.21 7.88
C LEU A 118 -4.76 4.04 7.35
N SER A 119 -4.08 2.94 7.07
CA SER A 119 -4.73 1.75 6.51
C SER A 119 -5.88 1.26 7.39
N LYS A 120 -7.00 0.87 6.77
CA LYS A 120 -8.18 0.32 7.46
C LYS A 120 -7.87 -0.87 8.39
N TYR A 121 -6.77 -1.59 8.20
CA TYR A 121 -6.36 -2.69 9.10
C TYR A 121 -6.21 -2.25 10.56
N PHE A 122 -5.80 -1.01 10.86
CA PHE A 122 -5.70 -0.53 12.26
C PHE A 122 -7.03 -0.46 12.98
N CYS A 123 -8.11 -0.25 12.25
CA CYS A 123 -9.45 -0.16 12.80
C CYS A 123 -9.98 -1.52 13.22
N GLN A 124 -9.54 -2.59 12.56
CA GLN A 124 -9.91 -3.96 12.91
C GLN A 124 -9.23 -4.43 14.21
N PHE A 125 -7.97 -4.05 14.43
CA PHE A 125 -7.25 -4.37 15.68
C PHE A 125 -7.79 -3.64 16.92
N LYS A 126 -8.62 -2.60 16.75
CA LYS A 126 -9.26 -1.87 17.86
C LYS A 126 -10.35 -2.67 18.59
N GLY A 127 -10.64 -3.91 18.17
CA GLY A 127 -11.52 -4.85 18.88
C GLY A 127 -11.09 -5.23 20.30
N HIS A 128 -9.84 -4.89 20.71
CA HIS A 128 -9.38 -4.98 22.09
C HIS A 128 -9.21 -3.57 22.69
N ASN A 129 -10.30 -3.01 23.23
CA ASN A 129 -10.33 -1.93 24.24
C ASN A 129 -9.56 -0.61 23.95
N TRP A 130 -9.69 0.01 22.77
CA TRP A 130 -9.32 1.43 22.60
C TRP A 130 -10.42 2.26 21.95
N LYS A 131 -11.36 2.74 22.78
CA LYS A 131 -12.31 3.79 22.42
C LYS A 131 -11.59 5.13 22.32
N SER A 132 -11.10 5.50 21.15
CA SER A 132 -11.28 6.85 20.57
C SER A 132 -10.51 7.02 19.26
N LYS A 133 -11.06 7.93 18.46
CA LYS A 133 -10.77 8.34 17.08
C LYS A 133 -11.46 7.48 16.02
N ARG A 134 -12.44 8.14 15.39
CA ARG A 134 -13.36 7.68 14.37
C ARG A 134 -12.56 7.18 13.17
N CYS A 135 -12.54 5.86 12.97
CA CYS A 135 -12.25 5.28 11.67
C CYS A 135 -13.38 5.69 10.74
N ARG A 136 -13.13 6.53 9.74
CA ARG A 136 -14.09 6.74 8.65
C ARG A 136 -13.92 5.57 7.68
N THR A 137 -14.92 4.71 7.63
CA THR A 137 -15.08 3.65 6.63
C THR A 137 -15.38 4.22 5.27
#